data_AF-A0A3E2W186-F1
#
_entry.id   AF-A0A3E2W186-F1
#
_cell.length_a   1.000
_cell.length_b   1.000
_cell.length_c   1.000
_cell.angle_alpha   90.00
_cell.angle_beta   90.00
_cell.angle_gamma   90.00
#
_symmetry.space_group_name_H-M   'P 1'
#
loop_
_entity.id
_entity.type
_entity.pdbx_description
1 polymer ?
#
loop_
_entity_poly.entity_id
_entity_poly.type
_entity_poly.pdbx_seq_one_letter_code
_entity_poly.pdbx_strand_id
1 'polypeptide(L)'
;MKISITSAISMIFLTFVCVLFINVMSAQMQIAKLNDFHYGVVHELESSDFSPAVIDQMTHAANYDVRVENRGVKDDLRIYQVITSGSVRMPLFHYEKTYVKESSAR
;
A
#
# COMPACT_ATOMS: atom_id res chain seq x y z
N MET A 1 -30.11 37.56 -10.13
CA MET A 1 -30.27 36.51 -9.10
C MET A 1 -30.19 35.08 -9.65
N LYS A 2 -30.98 34.67 -10.65
CA LYS A 2 -30.95 33.28 -11.17
C LYS A 2 -29.55 32.79 -11.61
N ILE A 3 -28.80 33.60 -12.36
CA ILE A 3 -27.43 33.28 -12.82
C ILE A 3 -26.47 33.07 -11.63
N SER A 4 -26.63 33.86 -10.57
CA SER A 4 -25.81 33.76 -9.35
C SER A 4 -26.12 32.51 -8.51
N ILE A 5 -27.36 32.03 -8.51
CA ILE A 5 -27.74 30.78 -7.85
C ILE A 5 -27.22 29.58 -8.65
N THR A 6 -27.34 29.59 -9.97
CA THR A 6 -26.81 28.53 -10.83
C THR A 6 -25.28 28.43 -10.73
N SER A 7 -24.57 29.55 -10.67
CA SER A 7 -23.11 29.55 -10.45
C SER A 7 -22.74 29.04 -9.05
N ALA A 8 -23.50 29.38 -8.01
CA ALA A 8 -23.27 28.89 -6.66
C ALA A 8 -23.46 27.37 -6.56
N ILE A 9 -24.54 26.82 -7.15
CA ILE A 9 -24.79 25.38 -7.21
C ILE A 9 -23.67 24.66 -7.98
N SER A 10 -23.21 25.26 -9.09
CA SER A 10 -22.11 24.70 -9.89
C SER A 10 -20.79 24.66 -9.12
N MET A 11 -20.49 25.68 -8.31
CA MET A 11 -19.31 25.67 -7.44
C MET A 11 -19.39 24.61 -6.35
N ILE A 12 -20.57 24.44 -5.73
CA ILE A 12 -20.78 23.40 -4.70
C ILE A 12 -20.60 22.01 -5.32
N PHE A 13 -21.18 21.79 -6.50
CA PHE A 13 -21.04 20.53 -7.22
C PHE A 13 -19.57 20.25 -7.60
N LEU A 14 -18.87 21.23 -8.15
CA LEU A 14 -17.45 21.09 -8.49
C LEU A 14 -16.61 20.79 -7.25
N THR A 15 -16.85 21.49 -6.14
CA THR A 15 -16.14 21.26 -4.88
C THR A 15 -16.38 19.84 -4.36
N PHE A 16 -17.62 19.36 -4.41
CA PHE A 16 -17.95 17.99 -4.03
C PHE A 16 -17.20 16.96 -4.88
N VAL A 17 -17.17 17.16 -6.20
CA VAL A 17 -16.44 16.27 -7.13
C VAL A 17 -14.93 16.30 -6.84
N CYS A 18 -14.33 17.47 -6.62
CA CYS A 18 -12.92 17.60 -6.26
C CYS A 18 -12.58 16.84 -4.97
N VAL A 19 -13.42 16.94 -3.95
CA VAL A 19 -13.23 16.21 -2.68
C VAL A 19 -13.26 14.70 -2.90
N LEU A 20 -14.17 14.18 -3.74
CA LEU A 20 -14.20 12.76 -4.10
C LEU A 20 -12.90 12.32 -4.78
N PHE A 21 -12.43 13.07 -5.78
CA PHE A 21 -11.19 12.74 -6.49
C PHE A 21 -9.96 12.75 -5.58
N ILE A 22 -9.83 13.74 -4.70
CA ILE A 22 -8.72 13.81 -3.75
C ILE A 22 -8.71 12.58 -2.83
N ASN A 23 -9.87 12.09 -2.40
CA ASN A 23 -9.95 10.90 -1.56
C ASN A 23 -9.54 9.63 -2.31
N VAL A 24 -9.99 9.47 -3.56
CA VAL A 24 -9.58 8.35 -4.42
C VAL A 24 -8.06 8.39 -4.65
N MET A 25 -7.52 9.56 -5.00
CA MET A 25 -6.07 9.72 -5.19
C MET A 25 -5.27 9.44 -3.90
N SER A 26 -5.78 9.87 -2.74
CA SER A 26 -5.15 9.60 -1.45
C SER A 26 -5.06 8.10 -1.15
N ALA A 27 -6.13 7.35 -1.41
CA ALA A 27 -6.11 5.89 -1.24
C ALA A 27 -5.16 5.20 -2.21
N GLN A 28 -5.16 5.61 -3.48
CA GLN A 28 -4.22 5.07 -4.48
C GLN A 28 -2.76 5.37 -4.08
N MET A 29 -2.48 6.55 -3.54
CA MET A 29 -1.15 6.91 -3.03
C MET A 29 -0.71 6.04 -1.84
N GLN A 30 -1.62 5.72 -0.92
CA GLN A 30 -1.34 4.81 0.20
C GLN A 30 -1.00 3.41 -0.31
N ILE A 31 -1.76 2.89 -1.29
CA ILE A 31 -1.49 1.60 -1.93
C ILE A 31 -0.15 1.61 -2.67
N ALA A 32 0.15 2.68 -3.41
CA ALA A 32 1.42 2.83 -4.13
C ALA A 32 2.61 2.81 -3.17
N LYS A 33 2.55 3.58 -2.07
CA LYS A 33 3.60 3.58 -1.03
C LYS A 33 3.80 2.22 -0.39
N LEU A 34 2.72 1.48 -0.13
CA LEU A 34 2.81 0.12 0.41
C LEU A 34 3.45 -0.83 -0.59
N ASN A 35 3.07 -0.75 -1.87
CA ASN A 35 3.67 -1.56 -2.93
C ASN A 35 5.17 -1.23 -3.09
N ASP A 36 5.56 0.04 -3.11
CA ASP A 36 6.96 0.47 -3.21
C ASP A 36 7.79 -0.07 -2.03
N PHE A 37 7.25 0.03 -0.82
CA PHE A 37 7.86 -0.55 0.38
C PHE A 37 7.99 -2.07 0.25
N HIS A 38 6.93 -2.76 -0.17
CA HIS A 38 6.92 -4.21 -0.36
C HIS A 38 8.00 -4.67 -1.36
N TYR A 39 8.13 -4.00 -2.50
CA TYR A 39 9.16 -4.32 -3.48
C TYR A 39 10.57 -3.98 -2.96
N GLY A 40 10.72 -2.94 -2.15
CA GLY A 40 11.96 -2.65 -1.43
C GLY A 40 12.36 -3.79 -0.49
N VAL A 41 11.43 -4.31 0.31
CA VAL A 41 11.68 -5.45 1.21
C VAL A 41 12.07 -6.70 0.43
N VAL A 42 11.36 -7.02 -0.65
CA VAL A 42 11.70 -8.18 -1.51
C VAL A 42 13.12 -8.04 -2.04
N HIS A 43 13.47 -6.87 -2.56
CA HIS A 43 14.81 -6.61 -3.10
C HIS A 43 15.91 -6.73 -2.03
N GLU A 44 15.65 -6.21 -0.83
CA GLU A 44 16.62 -6.26 0.28
C GLU A 44 16.83 -7.69 0.78
N LEU A 45 15.77 -8.50 0.82
CA LEU A 45 15.84 -9.93 1.14
C LEU A 45 16.63 -10.73 0.10
N GLU A 46 16.39 -10.49 -1.18
CA GLU A 46 17.14 -11.14 -2.28
C GLU A 46 18.62 -10.71 -2.26
N SER A 47 18.91 -9.42 -2.02
CA SER A 47 20.27 -8.90 -1.98
C SER A 47 21.10 -9.38 -0.79
N SER A 48 20.43 -9.78 0.29
CA SER A 48 21.05 -10.25 1.53
C SER A 48 21.16 -11.77 1.63
N ASP A 49 20.83 -12.49 0.55
CA ASP A 49 20.76 -13.96 0.50
C ASP A 49 19.89 -14.54 1.63
N PHE A 50 18.78 -13.85 1.92
CA PHE A 50 17.82 -14.22 2.97
C PHE A 50 18.45 -14.34 4.37
N SER A 51 19.36 -13.42 4.70
CA SER A 51 19.95 -13.33 6.02
C SER A 51 18.88 -13.23 7.13
N PRO A 52 18.96 -14.05 8.20
CA PRO A 52 18.01 -13.99 9.31
C PRO A 52 17.91 -12.60 9.96
N ALA A 53 19.02 -11.84 9.98
CA ALA A 53 19.03 -10.50 10.56
C ALA A 53 18.22 -9.49 9.73
N VAL A 54 18.26 -9.59 8.40
CA VAL A 54 17.50 -8.72 7.50
C VAL A 54 16.02 -9.10 7.52
N ILE A 55 15.71 -10.40 7.57
CA ILE A 55 14.32 -10.87 7.77
C ILE A 55 13.76 -10.28 9.07
N ASP A 56 14.49 -10.41 10.18
CA ASP A 56 14.04 -9.90 11.48
C ASP A 56 13.83 -8.38 11.46
N GLN A 57 14.76 -7.63 10.85
CA GLN A 57 14.67 -6.18 10.69
C GLN A 57 13.44 -5.76 9.88
N MET A 58 13.14 -6.45 8.77
CA MET A 58 12.00 -6.13 7.91
C MET A 58 10.66 -6.53 8.52
N THR A 59 10.62 -7.62 9.27
CA THR A 59 9.42 -8.10 9.98
C THR A 59 9.04 -7.15 11.12
N HIS A 60 10.02 -6.49 11.73
CA HIS A 60 9.82 -5.51 12.82
C HIS A 60 9.76 -4.05 12.34
N ALA A 61 9.67 -3.80 11.03
CA ALA A 61 9.58 -2.45 10.50
C ALA A 61 8.27 -1.77 10.96
N ALA A 62 8.37 -0.59 11.56
CA ALA A 62 7.25 0.09 12.23
C ALA A 62 6.11 0.56 11.29
N ASN A 63 6.32 0.55 9.97
CA ASN A 63 5.43 1.18 9.00
C ASN A 63 4.34 0.26 8.45
N TYR A 64 4.63 -1.03 8.33
CA TYR A 64 3.74 -2.03 7.72
C TYR A 64 3.97 -3.38 8.38
N ASP A 65 2.92 -4.21 8.44
CA ASP A 65 3.06 -5.57 8.94
C ASP A 65 3.62 -6.45 7.80
N VAL A 66 4.84 -6.94 7.99
CA VAL A 66 5.56 -7.76 7.01
C VAL A 66 5.68 -9.16 7.56
N ARG A 67 5.29 -10.17 6.78
CA ARG A 67 5.49 -11.58 7.08
C ARG A 67 6.27 -12.24 5.96
N VAL A 68 7.29 -13.00 6.34
CA VAL A 68 8.13 -13.76 5.41
C VAL A 68 7.95 -15.24 5.69
N GLU A 69 7.37 -15.97 4.74
CA GLU A 69 7.09 -17.40 4.86
C GLU A 69 8.00 -18.21 3.93
N ASN A 70 8.65 -19.23 4.45
CA ASN A 70 9.49 -20.11 3.62
C ASN A 70 8.60 -21.09 2.83
N ARG A 71 8.61 -21.00 1.50
CA ARG A 71 7.85 -21.86 0.58
C ARG A 71 8.63 -23.10 0.12
N GLY A 72 9.88 -23.26 0.56
CA GLY A 72 10.76 -24.36 0.22
C GLY A 72 11.89 -23.97 -0.74
N VAL A 73 12.62 -24.97 -1.21
CA VAL A 73 13.74 -24.82 -2.14
C VAL A 73 13.34 -25.43 -3.48
N LYS A 74 13.52 -24.70 -4.58
CA LYS A 74 13.36 -25.24 -5.93
C LYS A 74 14.63 -24.91 -6.71
N ASP A 75 15.27 -25.93 -7.28
CA ASP A 75 16.48 -25.78 -8.09
C ASP A 75 17.60 -25.01 -7.35
N ASP A 76 17.86 -25.38 -6.08
CA ASP A 76 18.81 -24.74 -5.15
C ASP A 76 18.54 -23.26 -4.78
N LEU A 77 17.45 -22.67 -5.29
CA LEU A 77 16.99 -21.33 -4.92
C LEU A 77 16.01 -21.40 -3.74
N ARG A 78 16.26 -20.60 -2.70
CA ARG A 78 15.36 -20.48 -1.55
C ARG A 78 14.20 -19.59 -1.94
N ILE A 79 12.98 -20.13 -1.92
CA ILE A 79 11.78 -19.35 -2.26
C ILE A 79 11.12 -18.90 -0.97
N TYR A 80 11.08 -17.59 -0.77
CA TYR A 80 10.33 -16.96 0.31
C TYR A 80 9.10 -16.25 -0.24
N GLN A 81 7.96 -16.41 0.42
CA GLN A 81 6.78 -15.58 0.19
C GLN A 81 6.84 -14.40 1.14
N VAL A 82 6.89 -13.20 0.57
CA VAL A 82 6.82 -11.95 1.31
C VAL A 82 5.38 -11.48 1.25
N ILE A 83 4.79 -11.18 2.40
CA ILE A 83 3.45 -10.65 2.56
C ILE A 83 3.58 -9.33 3.30
N THR A 84 3.10 -8.24 2.72
CA THR A 84 3.08 -6.93 3.37
C THR A 84 1.65 -6.45 3.46
N SER A 85 1.23 -6.07 4.65
CA SER A 85 -0.11 -5.55 4.90
C SER A 85 -0.09 -4.17 5.54
N GLY A 86 -1.09 -3.37 5.23
CA GLY A 86 -1.24 -2.03 5.75
C GLY A 86 -2.66 -1.51 5.62
N SER A 87 -3.02 -0.56 6.48
CA SER A 87 -4.34 0.04 6.47
C SER A 87 -4.42 1.13 5.40
N VAL A 88 -5.38 1.01 4.49
CA VAL A 88 -5.75 2.05 3.53
C VAL A 88 -6.98 2.76 4.05
N ARG A 89 -6.86 4.07 4.23
CA ARG A 89 -7.92 4.93 4.77
C ARG A 89 -8.40 5.93 3.74
N MET A 90 -9.71 5.99 3.54
CA MET A 90 -10.37 7.11 2.88
C MET A 90 -11.09 7.92 3.96
N PRO A 91 -10.68 9.17 4.21
CA PRO A 91 -11.35 10.05 5.16
C PRO A 91 -12.83 10.24 4.84
N LEU A 92 -13.18 10.29 3.55
CA LEU A 92 -14.59 10.28 3.14
C LEU A 92 -15.20 8.90 3.44
N PHE A 93 -16.38 8.91 4.06
CA PHE A 93 -17.16 7.73 4.44
C PHE A 93 -16.56 6.84 5.54
N HIS A 94 -15.52 7.30 6.26
CA HIS A 94 -14.85 6.53 7.33
C HIS A 94 -14.40 5.14 6.85
N TYR A 95 -14.00 5.04 5.59
CA TYR A 95 -13.63 3.77 5.01
C TYR A 95 -12.19 3.44 5.41
N GLU A 96 -12.04 2.33 6.14
CA GLU A 96 -10.75 1.75 6.49
C GLU A 96 -10.74 0.29 6.03
N LYS A 97 -9.72 -0.09 5.26
CA LYS A 97 -9.55 -1.47 4.82
C LYS A 97 -8.08 -1.84 4.80
N THR A 98 -7.78 -3.03 5.31
CA THR A 98 -6.44 -3.62 5.18
C THR A 98 -6.20 -4.03 3.73
N TYR A 99 -5.16 -3.47 3.13
CA TYR A 99 -4.63 -3.91 1.85
C TYR A 99 -3.45 -4.85 2.10
N VAL A 100 -3.40 -5.94 1.34
CA VAL A 100 -2.36 -6.96 1.45
C VAL A 100 -1.72 -7.14 0.09
N LYS A 101 -0.39 -7.11 0.06
CA LYS A 101 0.42 -7.37 -1.12
C LYS A 101 1.29 -8.60 -0.87
N GLU A 102 1.27 -9.52 -1.83
CA GLU A 102 2.04 -10.77 -1.77
C GLU A 102 2.95 -10.86 -2.99
N SER A 103 4.20 -11.26 -2.78
CA SER A 103 5.15 -11.60 -3.84
C SER A 103 6.06 -12.75 -3.40
N SER A 104 6.62 -13.47 -4.38
CA SER A 104 7.68 -14.44 -4.13
C SER A 104 9.05 -13.80 -4.37
N ALA A 105 9.94 -13.89 -3.38
CA ALA A 105 11.36 -13.59 -3.49
C ALA A 105 12.13 -14.90 -3.81
N ARG A 106 13.13 -14.84 -4.69
CA ARG A 106 13.89 -16.01 -5.16
C ARG A 106 15.38 -15.80 -5.20
#